data_AF-A0A2V9PKP0-F1
#
_entry.id   AF-A0A2V9PKP0-F1
#
_cell.length_a   1.000
_cell.length_b   1.000
_cell.length_c   1.000
_cell.angle_alpha   90.00
_cell.angle_beta   90.00
_cell.angle_gamma   90.00
#
_symmetry.space_group_name_H-M   'P 1'
#
loop_
_entity.id
_entity.type
_entity.pdbx_description
1 polymer ?
#
loop_
_entity_poly.entity_id
_entity_poly.type
_entity_poly.pdbx_seq_one_letter_code
_entity_poly.pdbx_strand_id
1 'polypeptide(L)' 'AGPRVIEQTIRQKLPSGFQRSEFLLEHGMLDAVVSRKHLKPYLARALDFMAA' A
#
# COMPACT_ATOMS: atom_id res chain seq x y z
N ALA A 1 -8.25 6.54 9.16
CA ALA A 1 -9.53 7.21 8.88
C ALA A 1 -9.79 7.19 7.36
N GLY A 2 -11.05 7.18 6.93
CA GLY A 2 -11.37 7.25 5.49
C GLY A 2 -11.06 8.64 4.90
N PRO A 3 -10.89 8.76 3.56
CA PRO A 3 -10.51 10.00 2.90
C PRO A 3 -11.39 11.20 3.28
N ARG A 4 -12.72 10.99 3.31
CA ARG A 4 -13.71 12.03 3.65
C ARG A 4 -13.49 12.63 5.04
N VAL A 5 -13.21 11.78 6.04
CA VAL A 5 -13.01 12.25 7.42
C VAL A 5 -11.73 13.08 7.49
N ILE A 6 -10.67 12.64 6.83
CA ILE A 6 -9.39 13.35 6.82
C ILE A 6 -9.52 14.72 6.16
N GLU A 7 -10.15 14.80 4.98
CA GLU A 7 -10.41 16.08 4.28
C GLU A 7 -11.19 17.06 5.16
N GLN A 8 -12.21 16.58 5.87
CA GLN A 8 -13.00 17.41 6.79
C GLN A 8 -12.16 17.92 7.97
N THR A 9 -11.26 17.10 8.50
CA THR A 9 -10.39 17.48 9.62
C THR A 9 -9.35 18.52 9.20
N ILE A 10 -8.67 18.33 8.05
CA ILE A 10 -7.58 19.22 7.60
C ILE A 10 -8.08 20.41 6.75
N ARG A 11 -9.36 20.39 6.33
CA ARG A 11 -10.01 21.36 5.44
C ARG A 11 -9.28 21.57 4.10
N GLN A 12 -8.67 20.51 3.58
CA GLN A 12 -7.93 20.49 2.31
C GLN A 12 -8.30 19.24 1.53
N LYS A 13 -8.11 19.29 0.20
CA LYS A 13 -8.27 18.12 -0.66
C LYS A 13 -7.08 17.17 -0.49
N LEU A 14 -7.36 15.87 -0.47
CA LEU A 14 -6.30 14.88 -0.44
C LEU A 14 -5.64 14.75 -1.81
N PRO A 15 -4.33 14.42 -1.85
CA PRO A 15 -3.64 14.12 -3.10
C PRO A 15 -4.36 13.03 -3.90
N SER A 16 -4.20 13.08 -5.22
CA SER A 16 -4.69 11.99 -6.09
C SER A 16 -4.05 10.67 -5.66
N GLY A 17 -4.86 9.61 -5.62
CA GLY A 17 -4.39 8.30 -5.22
C GLY A 17 -4.06 8.16 -3.74
N PHE A 18 -4.36 9.14 -2.88
CA PHE A 18 -4.20 9.00 -1.44
C PHE A 18 -4.86 7.70 -0.93
N GLN A 19 -4.14 6.93 -0.12
CA GLN A 19 -4.51 5.58 0.36
C GLN A 19 -4.63 4.48 -0.72
N ARG A 20 -4.26 4.73 -1.97
CA ARG A 20 -4.07 3.68 -2.98
C ARG A 20 -2.74 2.96 -2.74
N SER A 21 -2.67 1.70 -3.15
CA SER A 21 -1.47 0.86 -2.95
C SER A 21 -0.21 1.51 -3.53
N GLU A 22 -0.32 2.16 -4.68
CA GLU A 22 0.79 2.84 -5.36
C GLU A 22 1.29 4.04 -4.56
N PHE A 23 0.36 4.87 -4.05
CA PHE A 23 0.69 6.01 -3.20
C PHE A 23 1.37 5.55 -1.90
N LEU A 24 0.86 4.49 -1.27
CA LEU A 24 1.44 3.95 -0.04
C LEU A 24 2.83 3.36 -0.25
N LEU A 25 3.06 2.72 -1.40
CA LEU A 25 4.37 2.21 -1.81
C LEU A 25 5.38 3.37 -2.00
N GLU A 26 5.00 4.43 -2.71
CA GLU A 26 5.86 5.61 -2.93
C GLU A 26 6.29 6.28 -1.62
N HIS A 27 5.43 6.25 -0.59
CA HIS A 27 5.70 6.83 0.72
C HIS A 27 6.32 5.84 1.72
N GLY A 28 6.74 4.65 1.28
CA GLY A 28 7.45 3.67 2.10
C GLY A 28 6.58 2.95 3.16
N MET A 29 5.25 2.98 3.00
CA MET A 29 4.33 2.28 3.91
C MET A 29 4.04 0.83 3.49
N LEU A 30 4.39 0.46 2.26
CA LEU A 30 4.29 -0.90 1.73
C LEU A 30 5.62 -1.31 1.12
N ASP A 31 6.00 -2.57 1.27
CA ASP A 31 7.22 -3.12 0.65
C ASP A 31 7.03 -3.49 -0.82
N ALA A 32 5.80 -3.87 -1.22
CA ALA A 32 5.49 -4.23 -2.60
C ALA A 32 4.00 -4.14 -2.93
N VAL A 33 3.71 -3.88 -4.21
CA VAL A 33 2.37 -4.02 -4.82
C VAL A 33 2.45 -5.11 -5.88
N VAL A 34 1.76 -6.23 -5.64
CA VAL A 34 1.91 -7.45 -6.46
C VAL A 34 0.62 -7.76 -7.19
N SER A 35 0.70 -7.90 -8.52
CA SER A 35 -0.44 -8.37 -9.32
C SER A 35 -0.90 -9.75 -8.85
N ARG A 36 -2.22 -9.97 -8.80
CA ARG A 36 -2.81 -11.21 -8.26
C ARG A 36 -2.25 -12.49 -8.91
N LYS A 37 -1.91 -12.45 -10.21
CA LYS A 37 -1.32 -13.58 -10.94
C LYS A 37 0.05 -14.01 -10.37
N HIS A 38 0.77 -13.10 -9.72
CA HIS A 38 2.11 -13.32 -9.15
C HIS A 38 2.10 -13.44 -7.62
N LEU A 39 0.93 -13.43 -6.96
CA LEU A 39 0.85 -13.41 -5.51
C LEU A 39 1.45 -14.68 -4.87
N LYS A 40 1.11 -15.87 -5.42
CA LYS A 40 1.61 -17.16 -4.90
C LYS A 40 3.15 -17.25 -4.93
N PRO A 41 3.84 -17.05 -6.07
CA PRO A 41 5.30 -17.10 -6.08
C PRO A 41 5.96 -15.99 -5.25
N TYR A 42 5.34 -14.81 -5.13
CA TYR A 42 5.86 -13.75 -4.28
C TYR A 42 5.84 -14.13 -2.80
N LEU A 43 4.70 -14.64 -2.31
CA LEU A 43 4.54 -15.05 -0.92
C LEU A 43 5.48 -16.21 -0.55
N ALA A 44 5.66 -17.20 -1.42
CA ALA A 44 6.59 -18.31 -1.19
C ALA A 44 8.01 -17.78 -0.91
N ARG A 45 8.53 -16.94 -1.82
CA ARG A 45 9.86 -16.32 -1.67
C ARG A 45 9.97 -15.45 -0.42
N ALA A 46 8.94 -14.70 -0.06
CA ALA A 46 8.94 -13.86 1.13
C ALA A 46 9.03 -14.70 2.41
N LEU A 47 8.30 -15.81 2.48
CA LEU A 47 8.37 -16.73 3.62
C LEU A 47 9.71 -17.47 3.68
N ASP A 48 10.24 -17.91 2.53
CA ASP A 48 11.56 -18.56 2.46
C ASP A 48 12.67 -17.61 2.96
N PHE A 49 12.60 -16.32 2.60
CA PHE A 49 13.53 -15.31 3.10
C PHE A 49 13.51 -15.16 4.63
N MET A 50 12.34 -15.30 5.25
CA MET A 50 12.16 -15.16 6.71
C MET A 50 12.50 -16.44 7.49
N ALA A 51 12.64 -17.58 6.80
CA ALA A 51 12.95 -18.87 7.43
C ALA A 51 14.46 -19.14 7.58
N ALA A 52 15.30 -18.25 7.05
CA ALA A 52 16.76 -18.27 7.19
C ALA A 52 17.22 -17.34 8.32
#